data_AF-A0A8S2UDZ2-F1
#
_entry.id   AF-A0A8S2UDZ2-F1
#
_cell.length_a   1.000
_cell.length_b   1.000
_cell.length_c   1.000
_cell.angle_alpha   90.00
_cell.angle_beta   90.00
_cell.angle_gamma   90.00
#
_symmetry.space_group_name_H-M   'P 1'
#
loop_
_entity.id
_entity.type
_entity.pdbx_description
1 polymer ?
#
loop_
_entity_poly.entity_id
_entity_poly.type
_entity_poly.pdbx_seq_one_letter_code
_entity_poly.pdbx_strand_id
1 'polypeptide(L)' 'ASSNKDSVTCGSSFKLVNQQSGDRLHSHDVKYGSGSGQQSVTGTPNADDVNSYWQVRGDIR' A
#
# COMPACT_ATOMS: atom_id res chain seq x y z
N ALA A 1 -8.92 24.22 8.98
CA ALA A 1 -9.15 22.93 9.65
C ALA A 1 -7.81 22.39 10.10
N SER A 2 -7.63 22.11 11.39
CA SER A 2 -6.41 21.48 11.90
C SER A 2 -6.32 20.09 11.27
N SER A 3 -5.31 19.81 10.45
CA SER A 3 -5.04 18.45 10.00
C SER A 3 -4.59 17.67 11.22
N ASN A 4 -5.49 16.87 11.79
CA ASN A 4 -5.15 16.00 12.89
C ASN A 4 -4.15 14.96 12.33
N LYS A 5 -2.86 15.17 12.60
CA LYS A 5 -1.80 14.27 12.18
C LYS A 5 -1.71 13.16 13.21
N ASP A 6 -2.63 12.23 13.10
CA ASP A 6 -2.60 11.02 13.91
C ASP A 6 -1.29 10.27 13.62
N SER A 7 -0.63 9.81 14.67
CA SER A 7 0.61 9.05 14.52
C SER A 7 0.30 7.65 14.00
N VAL A 8 1.14 7.17 13.08
CA VAL A 8 1.08 5.78 12.62
C VAL A 8 1.65 4.88 13.71
N THR A 9 0.90 3.85 14.10
CA THR A 9 1.27 2.87 15.12
C THR A 9 1.09 1.44 14.61
N CYS A 10 1.48 0.45 15.42
CA CYS A 10 1.19 -0.95 15.09
C CYS A 10 -0.33 -1.17 15.03
N GLY A 11 -0.81 -1.81 13.98
CA GLY A 11 -2.23 -2.00 13.70
C GLY A 11 -2.83 -0.94 12.78
N SER A 12 -2.18 0.22 12.58
CA SER A 12 -2.63 1.23 11.63
C SER A 12 -2.75 0.67 10.21
N SER A 13 -3.84 1.02 9.54
CA SER A 13 -4.07 0.74 8.13
C SER A 13 -4.04 2.05 7.35
N PHE A 14 -3.26 2.12 6.27
CA PHE A 14 -3.05 3.34 5.51
C PHE A 14 -2.79 3.02 4.02
N LYS A 15 -2.88 4.05 3.16
CA LYS A 15 -2.44 3.99 1.76
C LYS A 15 -1.21 4.89 1.59
N LEU A 16 -0.18 4.37 0.92
CA LEU A 16 1.00 5.15 0.54
C LEU A 16 0.74 5.82 -0.80
N VAL A 17 0.91 7.15 -0.87
CA VAL A 17 0.71 7.93 -2.08
C VAL A 17 2.06 8.48 -2.56
N ASN A 18 2.39 8.25 -3.83
CA ASN A 18 3.50 8.93 -4.47
C ASN A 18 3.14 10.42 -4.66
N GLN A 19 3.91 11.34 -4.08
CA GLN A 19 3.59 12.77 -4.12
C GLN A 19 3.73 13.41 -5.51
N GLN A 20 4.54 12.81 -6.41
CA GLN A 20 4.77 13.33 -7.76
C GLN A 20 3.69 12.89 -8.75
N SER A 21 3.29 11.62 -8.72
CA SER A 21 2.29 11.07 -9.66
C SER A 21 0.88 10.96 -9.08
N GLY A 22 0.74 10.96 -7.75
CA GLY A 22 -0.54 10.75 -7.07
C GLY A 22 -0.95 9.27 -6.96
N ASP A 23 -0.17 8.35 -7.52
CA ASP A 23 -0.46 6.91 -7.51
C ASP A 23 -0.26 6.30 -6.12
N ARG A 24 -0.98 5.19 -5.85
CA ARG A 24 -0.94 4.49 -4.56
C ARG A 24 -0.19 3.18 -4.69
N LEU A 25 0.62 2.85 -3.69
CA LEU A 25 1.27 1.55 -3.62
C LEU A 25 0.22 0.44 -3.54
N HIS A 26 0.30 -0.56 -4.42
CA HIS A 26 -0.76 -1.51 -4.69
C HIS A 26 -0.19 -2.90 -4.97
N SER A 27 -0.77 -3.93 -4.34
CA SER A 27 -0.39 -5.33 -4.54
C SER A 27 -1.40 -6.06 -5.42
N HIS A 28 -0.96 -6.71 -6.49
CA HIS A 28 -1.86 -7.47 -7.35
C HIS A 28 -1.15 -8.59 -8.12
N ASP A 29 -1.95 -9.51 -8.63
CA ASP A 29 -1.46 -10.60 -9.44
C ASP A 29 -1.01 -10.08 -10.82
N VAL A 30 0.20 -10.47 -11.21
CA VAL A 30 0.70 -10.28 -12.57
C VAL A 30 1.27 -11.59 -13.07
N LYS A 31 0.85 -11.99 -14.28
CA LYS A 31 1.32 -13.20 -14.93
C LYS A 31 2.63 -12.93 -15.66
N TYR A 32 3.72 -12.90 -14.90
CA TYR A 32 5.04 -13.02 -15.50
C TYR A 32 5.26 -14.51 -15.84
N GLY A 33 5.55 -14.82 -17.10
CA GLY A 33 5.64 -16.21 -17.60
C GLY A 33 6.70 -17.09 -16.91
N SER A 34 7.54 -16.50 -16.06
CA SER A 34 8.48 -17.15 -15.15
C SER A 34 8.75 -16.23 -13.94
N GLY A 35 9.38 -16.74 -12.88
CA GLY A 35 9.76 -15.95 -11.70
C GLY A 35 9.30 -16.57 -10.38
N SER A 36 9.19 -15.74 -9.33
CA SER A 36 8.86 -16.20 -7.97
C SER A 36 7.40 -16.61 -7.77
N GLY A 37 6.49 -16.24 -8.68
CA GLY A 37 5.05 -16.47 -8.55
C GLY A 37 4.37 -15.61 -7.46
N GLN A 38 5.08 -14.66 -6.86
CA GLN A 38 4.53 -13.74 -5.87
C GLN A 38 3.76 -12.60 -6.53
N GLN A 39 2.93 -11.91 -5.74
CA GLN A 39 2.25 -10.70 -6.20
C GLN A 39 3.25 -9.60 -6.57
N SER A 40 2.88 -8.80 -7.57
CA SER A 40 3.63 -7.60 -7.91
C SER A 40 3.21 -6.44 -7.03
N VAL A 41 4.16 -5.55 -6.72
CA VAL A 41 3.90 -4.31 -5.98
C VAL A 41 4.23 -3.14 -6.90
N THR A 42 3.22 -2.32 -7.22
CA THR A 42 3.32 -1.22 -8.21
C THR A 42 2.53 0.01 -7.76
N GLY A 43 2.56 1.10 -8.53
CA GLY A 43 1.69 2.25 -8.34
C GLY A 43 0.41 2.12 -9.16
N THR A 44 -0.76 2.40 -8.56
CA THR A 44 -2.05 2.49 -9.27
C THR A 44 -2.66 3.88 -9.12
N PRO A 45 -3.27 4.44 -10.19
CA PRO A 45 -4.04 5.69 -10.09
C PRO A 45 -5.41 5.46 -9.44
N ASN A 46 -5.87 4.21 -9.29
CA ASN A 46 -7.16 3.90 -8.68
C ASN A 46 -7.12 4.19 -7.17
N ALA A 47 -7.70 5.32 -6.79
CA ALA A 47 -7.62 5.82 -5.44
C ALA A 47 -8.32 4.93 -4.40
N ASP A 48 -9.41 4.27 -4.81
CA ASP A 48 -10.33 3.55 -3.92
C ASP A 48 -10.05 2.05 -3.85
N ASP A 49 -9.00 1.58 -4.55
CA ASP A 49 -8.65 0.18 -4.58
C ASP A 49 -8.29 -0.36 -3.19
N VAL A 50 -8.88 -1.51 -2.84
CA VAL A 50 -8.67 -2.17 -1.54
C VAL A 50 -7.28 -2.76 -1.41
N ASN A 51 -6.65 -3.14 -2.52
CA ASN A 51 -5.31 -3.70 -2.55
C ASN A 51 -4.21 -2.64 -2.36
N SER A 52 -4.61 -1.38 -2.20
CA SER A 52 -3.72 -0.29 -1.83
C SER A 52 -3.65 -0.04 -0.31
N TYR A 53 -4.41 -0.78 0.50
CA TYR A 53 -4.29 -0.73 1.96
C TYR A 53 -3.11 -1.57 2.45
N TRP A 54 -2.28 -0.97 3.29
CA TRP A 54 -1.17 -1.61 3.98
C TRP A 54 -1.38 -1.52 5.47
N GLN A 55 -1.01 -2.57 6.21
CA GLN A 55 -1.11 -2.61 7.65
C GLN A 55 0.27 -2.70 8.30
N VAL A 56 0.53 -1.82 9.27
CA VAL A 56 1.72 -1.96 10.11
C VAL A 56 1.50 -3.12 11.08
N ARG A 57 2.34 -4.15 10.99
CA ARG A 57 2.40 -5.21 12.00
C ARG A 57 3.48 -4.84 13.02
N GLY A 58 3.18 -5.04 14.30
CA GLY A 58 4.21 -5.01 15.34
C GLY A 58 5.13 -6.22 15.24
N ASP A 59 6.23 -6.21 15.98
CA ASP A 59 7.09 -7.38 16.12
C ASP A 59 6.26 -8.55 16.69
N ILE A 60 6.43 -9.74 16.09
CA ILE A 60 5.65 -10.95 16.42
C ILE A 60 6.53 -11.97 17.18
N ARG A 61 7.68 -11.52 17.69
CA ARG A 61 8.56 -12.34 18.54
C ARG A 61 7.88 -12.74 19.85
#